data_AF-A0A1R3TGT6-F1
#
_entry.id   AF-A0A1R3TGT6-F1
#
_cell.length_a   1.000
_cell.length_b   1.000
_cell.length_c   1.000
_cell.angle_alpha   90.00
_cell.angle_beta   90.00
_cell.angle_gamma   90.00
#
_symmetry.space_group_name_H-M   'P 1'
#
loop_
_entity.id
_entity.type
_entity.pdbx_description
1 polymer ?
#
loop_
_entity_poly.entity_id
_entity_poly.type
_entity_poly.pdbx_seq_one_letter_code
_entity_poly.pdbx_strand_id
1 'polypeptide(L)'
;MSDKRHDPDWTSPKTGHHWRDDDLMLAVAWLKSLVPRNDIERRLEAAKRHLATARQLQKNGERSPLFDESDTIAWYILQAETFATDRTFFAPEGIMRAVPYLTRIGKELPAMLSVKGAEERAARMMTSDRRQPDGPLFELLVGLAWKRNGWKDVEFLPEKKGISRTPDLLASKPRTTWAVECKRMVPSTYAKSERAIGMKLAEPVHAMFLDRYKSFVVEVVYNVELANVPENYLVNTVDRALTRRISYGWNDNISRGVVRPVDWNLTRRVLAKDYVYYGGSRMIELLAGRYEHDADYSMTAKWRPRTDRPEYADAVYQASVVVWGCVAAEATKRRAAHFRRVLANAEGQLPSDIPSAIHIGIESYSGNFVDYYRHIQNRSEARSFQPTASRLRWVYANHFVPEDTTRQDETWALTETMVPYRVGKHGTKSPIPGHMLVSPEGDTDPWSHWSRPSG
;
A
#
# COMPACT_ATOMS: atom_id res chain seq x y z
N MET A 1 2.00 25.96 2.85
CA MET A 1 2.94 25.84 1.71
C MET A 1 2.14 25.98 0.44
N SER A 2 2.58 26.81 -0.51
CA SER A 2 1.84 26.98 -1.78
C SER A 2 1.69 25.63 -2.46
N ASP A 3 0.45 25.27 -2.80
CA ASP A 3 0.14 24.14 -3.64
C ASP A 3 0.93 24.27 -4.95
N LYS A 4 2.09 23.59 -5.03
CA LYS A 4 2.86 23.49 -6.27
C LYS A 4 1.91 22.78 -7.23
N ARG A 5 1.36 23.52 -8.19
CA ARG A 5 0.55 22.96 -9.27
C ARG A 5 1.28 21.73 -9.80
N HIS A 6 0.59 20.60 -9.80
CA HIS A 6 1.07 19.37 -10.42
C HIS A 6 1.49 19.71 -11.85
N ASP A 7 2.80 19.64 -12.12
CA ASP A 7 3.37 19.85 -13.45
C ASP A 7 3.61 18.47 -14.08
N PRO A 8 2.69 17.94 -14.90
CA PRO A 8 2.84 16.59 -15.44
C PRO A 8 4.06 16.44 -16.34
N ASP A 9 4.69 17.54 -16.81
CA ASP A 9 5.86 17.51 -17.71
C ASP A 9 7.22 17.34 -16.98
N TRP A 10 7.23 17.19 -15.65
CA TRP A 10 8.47 17.05 -14.89
C TRP A 10 9.28 15.81 -15.29
N THR A 11 10.61 15.90 -15.18
CA THR A 11 11.56 14.81 -15.42
C THR A 11 12.47 14.63 -14.21
N SER A 12 12.86 13.39 -13.91
CA SER A 12 13.79 13.12 -12.82
C SER A 12 15.18 13.73 -13.12
N PRO A 13 15.81 14.43 -12.17
CA PRO A 13 17.18 14.87 -12.31
C PRO A 13 18.11 13.69 -12.64
N LYS A 14 19.03 13.83 -13.59
CA LYS A 14 20.01 12.75 -13.90
C LYS A 14 21.16 12.70 -12.90
N THR A 15 21.29 13.73 -12.07
CA THR A 15 22.37 13.95 -11.11
C THR A 15 21.79 14.42 -9.78
N GLY A 16 22.56 14.34 -8.70
CA GLY A 16 22.09 14.74 -7.37
C GLY A 16 21.46 13.60 -6.56
N HIS A 17 21.47 12.38 -7.09
CA HIS A 17 20.96 11.17 -6.41
C HIS A 17 22.01 10.46 -5.54
N HIS A 18 23.12 11.12 -5.22
CA HIS A 18 24.21 10.59 -4.39
C HIS A 18 24.04 10.94 -2.90
N TRP A 19 22.83 11.35 -2.50
CA TRP A 19 22.52 11.57 -1.09
C TRP A 19 22.36 10.23 -0.36
N ARG A 20 22.70 10.27 0.93
CA ARG A 20 22.60 9.16 1.86
C ARG A 20 21.48 9.43 2.87
N ASP A 21 20.67 8.42 3.14
CA ASP A 21 19.63 8.47 4.17
C ASP A 21 20.17 7.86 5.47
N ASP A 22 20.71 8.70 6.36
CA ASP A 22 21.30 8.19 7.60
C ASP A 22 20.28 7.61 8.56
N ASP A 23 19.06 8.17 8.60
CA ASP A 23 17.97 7.66 9.43
C ASP A 23 17.61 6.24 8.98
N LEU A 24 17.36 6.05 7.68
CA LEU A 24 17.06 4.74 7.12
C LEU A 24 18.21 3.75 7.36
N MET A 25 19.46 4.20 7.22
CA MET A 25 20.64 3.37 7.47
C MET A 25 20.77 2.94 8.94
N LEU A 26 20.32 3.76 9.90
CA LEU A 26 20.27 3.35 11.32
C LEU A 26 19.32 2.16 11.52
N ALA A 27 18.11 2.22 10.93
CA ALA A 27 17.17 1.11 11.02
C ALA A 27 17.70 -0.16 10.33
N VAL A 28 18.29 -0.02 9.15
CA VAL A 28 18.91 -1.13 8.41
C VAL A 28 20.05 -1.76 9.22
N ALA A 29 20.95 -0.95 9.78
CA ALA A 29 22.07 -1.43 10.58
C ALA A 29 21.59 -2.18 11.84
N TRP A 30 20.61 -1.62 12.54
CA TRP A 30 19.98 -2.25 13.70
C TRP A 30 19.35 -3.61 13.35
N LEU A 31 18.52 -3.67 12.29
CA LEU A 31 17.88 -4.93 11.90
C LEU A 31 18.90 -5.99 11.47
N LYS A 32 19.96 -5.59 10.74
CA LYS A 32 21.06 -6.50 10.36
C LYS A 32 21.83 -7.02 11.57
N SER A 33 21.98 -6.23 12.65
CA SER A 33 22.69 -6.68 13.85
C SER A 33 21.96 -7.75 14.66
N LEU A 34 20.66 -7.95 14.42
CA LEU A 34 19.84 -8.96 15.10
C LEU A 34 20.01 -10.38 14.50
N VAL A 35 20.81 -10.52 13.44
CA VAL A 35 21.05 -11.77 12.72
C VAL A 35 22.56 -11.98 12.57
N PRO A 36 23.08 -13.23 12.62
CA PRO A 36 24.49 -13.47 12.32
C PRO A 36 24.89 -12.89 10.97
N ARG A 37 26.00 -12.14 10.95
CA ARG A 37 26.49 -11.40 9.78
C ARG A 37 26.54 -12.25 8.50
N ASN A 38 27.11 -13.45 8.58
CA ASN A 38 27.23 -14.34 7.43
C ASN A 38 25.86 -14.78 6.88
N ASP A 39 24.84 -14.92 7.73
CA ASP A 39 23.51 -15.30 7.28
C ASP A 39 22.82 -14.15 6.54
N ILE A 40 22.85 -12.94 7.11
CA ILE A 40 22.22 -11.78 6.46
C ILE A 40 22.93 -11.41 5.15
N GLU A 41 24.27 -11.48 5.09
CA GLU A 41 25.02 -11.26 3.85
C GLU A 41 24.62 -12.27 2.77
N ARG A 42 24.55 -13.57 3.12
CA ARG A 42 24.11 -14.62 2.19
C ARG A 42 22.68 -14.38 1.66
N ARG A 43 21.76 -13.95 2.53
CA ARG A 43 20.37 -13.66 2.17
C ARG A 43 20.26 -12.45 1.24
N LEU A 44 21.01 -11.38 1.51
CA LEU A 44 21.06 -10.20 0.64
C LEU A 44 21.68 -10.52 -0.73
N GLU A 45 22.73 -11.35 -0.78
CA GLU A 45 23.29 -11.82 -2.05
C GLU A 45 22.34 -12.73 -2.83
N ALA A 46 21.51 -13.52 -2.14
CA ALA A 46 20.43 -14.27 -2.79
C ALA A 46 19.37 -13.32 -3.40
N ALA A 47 18.95 -12.29 -2.66
CA ALA A 47 18.00 -11.29 -3.15
C ALA A 47 18.54 -10.50 -4.36
N LYS A 48 19.83 -10.09 -4.32
CA LYS A 48 20.50 -9.43 -5.47
C LYS A 48 20.52 -10.33 -6.71
N ARG A 49 20.91 -11.60 -6.56
CA ARG A 49 20.93 -12.57 -7.66
C ARG A 49 19.55 -12.81 -8.23
N HIS A 50 18.52 -12.90 -7.38
CA HIS A 50 17.13 -13.06 -7.83
C HIS A 50 16.70 -11.87 -8.69
N LEU A 51 16.90 -10.64 -8.20
CA LEU A 51 16.56 -9.43 -8.96
C LEU A 51 17.35 -9.33 -10.28
N ALA A 52 18.64 -9.67 -10.26
CA ALA A 52 19.47 -9.68 -11.47
C ALA A 52 18.94 -10.66 -12.52
N THR A 53 18.55 -11.88 -12.10
CA THR A 53 17.93 -12.88 -12.99
C THR A 53 16.59 -12.38 -13.53
N ALA A 54 15.73 -11.83 -12.68
CA ALA A 54 14.45 -11.27 -13.09
C ALA A 54 14.62 -10.16 -14.15
N ARG A 55 15.60 -9.27 -13.95
CA ARG A 55 15.98 -8.24 -14.92
C ARG A 55 16.44 -8.83 -16.25
N GLN A 56 17.19 -9.93 -16.25
CA GLN A 56 17.60 -10.60 -17.49
C GLN A 56 16.43 -11.25 -18.23
N LEU A 57 15.51 -11.89 -17.52
CA LEU A 57 14.29 -12.43 -18.12
C LEU A 57 13.43 -11.32 -18.74
N GLN A 58 13.29 -10.19 -18.05
CA GLN A 58 12.56 -9.02 -18.57
C GLN A 58 13.20 -8.44 -19.83
N LYS A 59 14.54 -8.45 -19.95
CA LYS A 59 15.22 -8.06 -21.21
C LYS A 59 14.80 -8.92 -22.39
N ASN A 60 14.48 -10.19 -22.15
CA ASN A 60 14.03 -11.14 -23.17
C ASN A 60 12.51 -11.07 -23.39
N GLY A 61 11.80 -10.14 -22.73
CA GLY A 61 10.35 -9.99 -22.83
C GLY A 61 9.56 -10.91 -21.90
N GLU A 62 10.23 -11.63 -21.00
CA GLU A 62 9.60 -12.53 -20.04
C GLU A 62 9.26 -11.81 -18.73
N ARG A 63 8.07 -12.06 -18.18
CA ARG A 63 7.70 -11.53 -16.85
C ARG A 63 8.19 -12.47 -15.76
N SER A 64 8.86 -11.94 -14.75
CA SER A 64 9.35 -12.66 -13.59
C SER A 64 9.16 -11.82 -12.32
N PRO A 65 8.82 -12.42 -11.16
CA PRO A 65 8.81 -11.71 -9.89
C PRO A 65 10.17 -11.06 -9.60
N LEU A 66 10.16 -9.89 -8.96
CA LEU A 66 11.40 -9.16 -8.65
C LEU A 66 12.13 -9.71 -7.42
N PHE A 67 11.47 -10.51 -6.59
CA PHE A 67 12.00 -11.04 -5.34
C PHE A 67 11.41 -12.41 -5.00
N ASP A 68 12.10 -13.12 -4.10
CA ASP A 68 11.64 -14.39 -3.54
C ASP A 68 10.75 -14.15 -2.31
N GLU A 69 9.46 -14.51 -2.41
CA GLU A 69 8.48 -14.43 -1.31
C GLU A 69 8.85 -15.29 -0.09
N SER A 70 9.79 -16.22 -0.24
CA SER A 70 10.29 -17.05 0.87
C SER A 70 11.12 -16.27 1.91
N ASP A 71 11.61 -15.08 1.53
CA ASP A 71 12.43 -14.18 2.37
C ASP A 71 12.19 -12.70 2.03
N THR A 72 10.92 -12.27 2.10
CA THR A 72 10.47 -10.89 1.85
C THR A 72 11.22 -9.84 2.68
N ILE A 73 11.61 -10.14 3.93
CA ILE A 73 12.37 -9.16 4.74
C ILE A 73 13.78 -8.91 4.18
N ALA A 74 14.46 -9.91 3.61
CA ALA A 74 15.75 -9.69 2.95
C ALA A 74 15.60 -8.77 1.73
N TRP A 75 14.48 -8.90 1.00
CA TRP A 75 14.12 -7.94 -0.04
C TRP A 75 13.95 -6.52 0.54
N TYR A 76 13.20 -6.34 1.64
CA TYR A 76 13.00 -5.00 2.24
C TYR A 76 14.32 -4.35 2.68
N ILE A 77 15.21 -5.13 3.28
CA ILE A 77 16.54 -4.65 3.68
C ILE A 77 17.39 -4.27 2.46
N LEU A 78 17.39 -5.08 1.40
CA LEU A 78 18.10 -4.73 0.15
C LEU A 78 17.57 -3.43 -0.47
N GLN A 79 16.25 -3.27 -0.49
CA GLN A 79 15.59 -2.07 -1.02
C GLN A 79 15.94 -0.83 -0.21
N ALA A 80 15.87 -0.91 1.12
CA ALA A 80 16.23 0.19 2.00
C ALA A 80 17.72 0.54 1.91
N GLU A 81 18.61 -0.45 1.97
CA GLU A 81 20.07 -0.25 1.92
C GLU A 81 20.50 0.39 0.59
N THR A 82 20.00 -0.12 -0.53
CA THR A 82 20.35 0.44 -1.85
C THR A 82 19.67 1.76 -2.12
N PHE A 83 18.44 1.99 -1.65
CA PHE A 83 17.81 3.31 -1.71
C PHE A 83 18.61 4.37 -0.95
N ALA A 84 19.14 4.03 0.23
CA ALA A 84 19.92 4.95 1.05
C ALA A 84 21.36 5.18 0.56
N THR A 85 21.83 4.46 -0.47
CA THR A 85 23.25 4.48 -0.88
C THR A 85 23.43 4.69 -2.38
N ASP A 86 23.46 3.62 -3.17
CA ASP A 86 23.90 3.63 -4.58
C ASP A 86 22.76 3.47 -5.59
N ARG A 87 21.58 3.06 -5.13
CA ARG A 87 20.36 2.85 -5.93
C ARG A 87 20.59 1.86 -7.08
N THR A 88 21.43 0.85 -6.89
CA THR A 88 21.76 -0.16 -7.91
C THR A 88 20.74 -1.30 -7.98
N PHE A 89 20.21 -1.74 -6.83
CA PHE A 89 19.25 -2.83 -6.72
C PHE A 89 17.86 -2.40 -6.24
N PHE A 90 17.53 -1.10 -6.32
CA PHE A 90 16.18 -0.65 -5.94
C PHE A 90 15.15 -0.93 -7.05
N ALA A 91 13.91 -1.14 -6.63
CA ALA A 91 12.69 -1.16 -7.43
C ALA A 91 11.61 -0.33 -6.72
N PRO A 92 10.80 0.48 -7.43
CA PRO A 92 9.79 1.35 -6.81
C PRO A 92 8.85 0.61 -5.84
N GLU A 93 8.34 -0.56 -6.25
CA GLU A 93 7.46 -1.42 -5.44
C GLU A 93 8.11 -1.81 -4.11
N GLY A 94 9.42 -2.06 -4.12
CA GLY A 94 10.19 -2.43 -2.94
C GLY A 94 10.40 -1.25 -1.98
N ILE A 95 10.71 -0.07 -2.53
CA ILE A 95 10.88 1.17 -1.76
C ILE A 95 9.60 1.49 -0.99
N MET A 96 8.46 1.52 -1.67
CA MET A 96 7.17 1.89 -1.09
C MET A 96 6.75 1.02 0.11
N ARG A 97 7.20 -0.25 0.12
CA ARG A 97 6.87 -1.22 1.17
C ARG A 97 7.83 -1.21 2.35
N ALA A 98 9.06 -0.70 2.17
CA ALA A 98 10.10 -0.78 3.19
C ALA A 98 10.53 0.61 3.70
N VAL A 99 10.83 1.52 2.78
CA VAL A 99 11.56 2.77 3.07
C VAL A 99 10.78 3.69 4.03
N PRO A 100 9.50 4.02 3.83
CA PRO A 100 8.80 4.96 4.73
C PRO A 100 8.80 4.47 6.18
N TYR A 101 8.50 3.18 6.37
CA TYR A 101 8.39 2.55 7.67
C TYR A 101 9.74 2.44 8.37
N LEU A 102 10.78 2.00 7.66
CA LEU A 102 12.13 1.87 8.22
C LEU A 102 12.77 3.24 8.49
N THR A 103 12.49 4.24 7.65
CA THR A 103 12.92 5.63 7.90
C THR A 103 12.34 6.13 9.22
N ARG A 104 11.06 5.84 9.51
CA ARG A 104 10.45 6.25 10.78
C ARG A 104 11.10 5.57 11.98
N ILE A 105 11.35 4.26 11.87
CA ILE A 105 12.05 3.51 12.92
C ILE A 105 13.45 4.07 13.14
N GLY A 106 14.17 4.40 12.07
CA GLY A 106 15.51 4.96 12.10
C GLY A 106 15.58 6.30 12.84
N LYS A 107 14.70 7.23 12.47
CA LYS A 107 14.55 8.55 13.11
C LYS A 107 14.34 8.49 14.62
N GLU A 108 13.66 7.44 15.08
CA GLU A 108 13.31 7.26 16.49
C GLU A 108 13.89 5.99 17.08
N LEU A 109 15.02 5.52 16.54
CA LEU A 109 15.65 4.28 16.99
C LEU A 109 15.91 4.27 18.50
N PRO A 110 16.40 5.36 19.14
CA PRO A 110 16.55 5.38 20.60
C PRO A 110 15.23 5.15 21.36
N ALA A 111 14.12 5.70 20.87
CA ALA A 111 12.81 5.48 21.48
C ALA A 111 12.33 4.04 21.25
N MET A 112 12.53 3.48 20.05
CA MET A 112 12.25 2.08 19.75
C MET A 112 13.01 1.13 20.68
N LEU A 113 14.32 1.34 20.85
CA LEU A 113 15.17 0.52 21.72
C LEU A 113 14.77 0.61 23.20
N SER A 114 14.06 1.68 23.60
CA SER A 114 13.52 1.81 24.96
C SER A 114 12.21 1.04 25.19
N VAL A 115 11.62 0.45 24.14
CA VAL A 115 10.42 -0.40 24.23
C VAL A 115 10.88 -1.82 24.55
N LYS A 116 10.41 -2.35 25.68
CA LYS A 116 10.79 -3.71 26.12
C LYS A 116 10.25 -4.74 25.13
N GLY A 117 11.07 -5.73 24.76
CA GLY A 117 10.66 -6.76 23.80
C GLY A 117 10.78 -6.37 22.32
N ALA A 118 11.17 -5.12 22.00
CA ALA A 118 11.24 -4.64 20.61
C ALA A 118 12.34 -5.34 19.80
N GLU A 119 13.51 -5.58 20.41
CA GLU A 119 14.61 -6.31 19.75
C GLU A 119 14.24 -7.75 19.46
N GLU A 120 13.61 -8.45 20.41
CA GLU A 120 13.14 -9.82 20.21
C GLU A 120 12.07 -9.88 19.11
N ARG A 121 11.15 -8.90 19.09
CA ARG A 121 10.13 -8.82 18.05
C ARG A 121 10.73 -8.60 16.66
N ALA A 122 11.70 -7.69 16.55
CA ALA A 122 12.42 -7.40 15.33
C ALA A 122 13.31 -8.59 14.89
N ALA A 123 13.94 -9.29 15.83
CA ALA A 123 14.73 -10.49 15.54
C ALA A 123 13.85 -11.62 14.96
N ARG A 124 12.63 -11.82 15.47
CA ARG A 124 11.65 -12.77 14.88
C ARG A 124 11.26 -12.36 13.46
N MET A 125 11.01 -11.06 13.22
CA MET A 125 10.75 -10.53 11.86
C MET A 125 11.89 -10.88 10.91
N MET A 126 13.13 -10.72 11.37
CA MET A 126 14.33 -11.00 10.59
C MET A 126 14.61 -12.49 10.40
N THR A 127 13.95 -13.39 11.15
CA THR A 127 14.24 -14.83 11.15
C THR A 127 12.99 -15.68 10.86
N SER A 128 12.17 -15.98 11.87
CA SER A 128 11.01 -16.88 11.77
C SER A 128 9.88 -16.33 10.90
N ASP A 129 9.72 -15.00 10.86
CA ASP A 129 8.59 -14.34 10.19
C ASP A 129 8.99 -13.73 8.84
N ARG A 130 10.17 -14.11 8.33
CA ARG A 130 10.83 -13.48 7.16
C ARG A 130 9.98 -13.39 5.88
N ARG A 131 8.95 -14.23 5.75
CA ARG A 131 8.01 -14.25 4.61
C ARG A 131 6.96 -13.15 4.69
N GLN A 132 6.59 -12.69 5.88
CA GLN A 132 5.47 -11.77 6.13
C GLN A 132 5.87 -10.63 7.08
N PRO A 133 6.84 -9.78 6.71
CA PRO A 133 7.36 -8.73 7.59
C PRO A 133 6.37 -7.61 7.88
N ASP A 134 5.33 -7.42 7.07
CA ASP A 134 4.37 -6.31 7.20
C ASP A 134 3.66 -6.25 8.56
N GLY A 135 3.28 -7.40 9.13
CA GLY A 135 2.66 -7.51 10.45
C GLY A 135 3.62 -7.09 11.59
N PRO A 136 4.77 -7.77 11.73
CA PRO A 136 5.82 -7.37 12.66
C PRO A 136 6.23 -5.89 12.56
N LEU A 137 6.40 -5.37 11.33
CA LEU A 137 6.78 -3.98 11.11
C LEU A 137 5.69 -3.02 11.59
N PHE A 138 4.43 -3.35 11.34
CA PHE A 138 3.29 -2.59 11.85
C PHE A 138 3.23 -2.60 13.39
N GLU A 139 3.45 -3.74 14.01
CA GLU A 139 3.53 -3.87 15.49
C GLU A 139 4.62 -2.97 16.08
N LEU A 140 5.83 -2.98 15.51
CA LEU A 140 6.94 -2.11 15.92
C LEU A 140 6.51 -0.63 15.88
N LEU A 141 5.91 -0.19 14.77
CA LEU A 141 5.45 1.19 14.62
C LEU A 141 4.35 1.57 15.62
N VAL A 142 3.44 0.66 15.94
CA VAL A 142 2.43 0.87 17.00
C VAL A 142 3.11 1.03 18.35
N GLY A 143 4.02 0.14 18.73
CA GLY A 143 4.77 0.25 19.98
C GLY A 143 5.50 1.60 20.10
N LEU A 144 6.14 2.03 19.01
CA LEU A 144 6.79 3.33 18.93
C LEU A 144 5.80 4.50 19.09
N ALA A 145 4.63 4.44 18.44
CA ALA A 145 3.61 5.47 18.56
C ALA A 145 3.08 5.61 20.00
N TRP A 146 2.85 4.49 20.70
CA TRP A 146 2.49 4.51 22.12
C TRP A 146 3.60 5.15 22.97
N LYS A 147 4.87 4.78 22.74
CA LYS A 147 6.02 5.38 23.43
C LYS A 147 6.09 6.89 23.21
N ARG A 148 5.97 7.34 21.95
CA ARG A 148 5.98 8.76 21.56
C ARG A 148 4.85 9.55 22.20
N ASN A 149 3.68 8.93 22.39
CA ASN A 149 2.53 9.54 23.07
C ASN A 149 2.63 9.47 24.63
N GLY A 150 3.86 9.39 25.14
CA GLY A 150 4.20 9.58 26.55
C GLY A 150 3.81 8.41 27.45
N TRP A 151 3.58 7.21 26.90
CA TRP A 151 3.46 5.98 27.68
C TRP A 151 4.84 5.56 28.18
N LYS A 152 4.97 5.37 29.50
CA LYS A 152 6.27 5.21 30.15
C LYS A 152 6.83 3.83 29.85
N ASP A 153 6.03 2.81 30.16
CA ASP A 153 6.39 1.41 29.97
C ASP A 153 5.55 0.87 28.82
N VAL A 154 6.21 0.57 27.72
CA VAL A 154 5.62 -0.11 26.55
C VAL A 154 6.40 -1.41 26.37
N GLU A 155 5.68 -2.51 26.23
CA GLU A 155 6.27 -3.85 26.18
C GLU A 155 5.57 -4.71 25.12
N PHE A 156 6.36 -5.32 24.23
CA PHE A 156 5.90 -6.41 23.37
C PHE A 156 5.85 -7.70 24.18
N LEU A 157 4.71 -8.38 24.14
CA LEU A 157 4.55 -9.64 24.85
C LEU A 157 4.91 -10.83 23.94
N PRO A 158 5.60 -11.85 24.46
CA PRO A 158 5.83 -13.07 23.72
C PRO A 158 4.53 -13.85 23.54
N GLU A 159 4.31 -14.40 22.34
CA GLU A 159 3.20 -15.32 22.09
C GLU A 159 3.33 -16.56 23.00
N LYS A 160 2.26 -16.86 23.75
CA LYS A 160 2.16 -18.09 24.55
C LYS A 160 1.23 -19.09 23.88
N LYS A 161 1.69 -19.68 22.77
CA LYS A 161 0.91 -20.63 21.97
C LYS A 161 0.34 -21.75 22.84
N GLY A 162 -0.98 -21.92 22.81
CA GLY A 162 -1.69 -23.00 23.50
C GLY A 162 -1.93 -22.81 25.01
N ILE A 163 -1.48 -21.69 25.62
CA ILE A 163 -1.61 -21.47 27.07
C ILE A 163 -2.61 -20.33 27.36
N SER A 164 -2.37 -19.16 26.80
CA SER A 164 -3.23 -17.99 26.96
C SER A 164 -3.19 -17.16 25.70
N ARG A 165 -4.31 -16.55 25.33
CA ARG A 165 -4.29 -15.50 24.31
C ARG A 165 -3.72 -14.24 24.95
N THR A 166 -2.67 -13.70 24.33
CA THR A 166 -1.87 -12.60 24.87
C THR A 166 -1.95 -11.47 23.85
N PRO A 167 -2.25 -10.22 24.26
CA PRO A 167 -2.19 -9.10 23.33
C PRO A 167 -0.76 -8.89 22.85
N ASP A 168 -0.59 -8.31 21.66
CA ASP A 168 0.74 -8.01 21.11
C ASP A 168 1.57 -7.08 22.03
N LEU A 169 0.90 -6.13 22.69
CA LEU A 169 1.51 -5.03 23.41
C LEU A 169 0.79 -4.74 24.74
N LEU A 170 1.56 -4.38 25.76
CA LEU A 170 1.07 -3.64 26.94
C LEU A 170 1.69 -2.26 26.97
N ALA A 171 0.87 -1.26 27.29
CA ALA A 171 1.32 0.10 27.53
C ALA A 171 0.79 0.60 28.87
N SER A 172 1.66 1.11 29.73
CA SER A 172 1.27 1.63 31.04
C SER A 172 1.80 3.06 31.33
N LYS A 173 1.03 3.75 32.16
CA LYS A 173 1.38 4.95 32.93
C LYS A 173 0.97 4.66 34.39
N PRO A 174 1.42 5.43 35.40
CA PRO A 174 1.28 5.09 36.83
C PRO A 174 -0.13 4.74 37.36
N ARG A 175 -1.21 4.98 36.61
CA ARG A 175 -2.59 4.71 37.01
C ARG A 175 -3.42 3.98 35.96
N THR A 176 -2.83 3.56 34.84
CA THR A 176 -3.58 2.92 33.76
C THR A 176 -2.64 2.05 32.93
N THR A 177 -3.13 0.86 32.60
CA THR A 177 -2.51 -0.07 31.67
C THR A 177 -3.52 -0.39 30.58
N TRP A 178 -3.04 -0.46 29.34
CA TRP A 178 -3.82 -0.84 28.18
C TRP A 178 -3.23 -2.08 27.54
N ALA A 179 -4.10 -3.02 27.20
CA ALA A 179 -3.77 -4.08 26.25
C ALA A 179 -3.97 -3.57 24.83
N VAL A 180 -3.00 -3.85 23.97
CA VAL A 180 -3.00 -3.36 22.60
C VAL A 180 -2.77 -4.54 21.66
N GLU A 181 -3.71 -4.73 20.75
CA GLU A 181 -3.65 -5.75 19.72
C GLU A 181 -3.43 -5.10 18.36
N CYS A 182 -2.55 -5.66 17.55
CA CYS A 182 -2.19 -5.17 16.22
C CYS A 182 -2.64 -6.14 15.14
N LYS A 183 -3.26 -5.62 14.09
CA LYS A 183 -3.59 -6.38 12.89
C LYS A 183 -3.30 -5.58 11.64
N ARG A 184 -2.38 -6.07 10.82
CA ARG A 184 -2.21 -5.59 9.45
C ARG A 184 -3.26 -6.28 8.57
N MET A 185 -4.23 -5.54 8.04
CA MET A 185 -5.20 -6.09 7.09
C MET A 185 -4.53 -6.34 5.75
N VAL A 186 -4.45 -7.62 5.39
CA VAL A 186 -4.19 -8.06 4.01
C VAL A 186 -5.47 -7.85 3.19
N PRO A 187 -5.40 -7.54 1.89
CA PRO A 187 -6.58 -7.54 1.02
C PRO A 187 -7.41 -8.81 1.21
N SER A 188 -8.71 -8.66 1.42
CA SER A 188 -9.62 -9.79 1.62
C SER A 188 -9.63 -10.71 0.40
N THR A 189 -10.02 -11.98 0.58
CA THR A 189 -10.22 -12.91 -0.54
C THR A 189 -11.13 -12.32 -1.61
N TYR A 190 -12.17 -11.59 -1.19
CA TYR A 190 -13.05 -10.84 -2.07
C TYR A 190 -12.30 -9.77 -2.87
N ALA A 191 -11.53 -8.88 -2.22
CA ALA A 191 -10.79 -7.82 -2.90
C ALA A 191 -9.76 -8.38 -3.90
N LYS A 192 -9.06 -9.46 -3.52
CA LYS A 192 -8.15 -10.17 -4.43
C LYS A 192 -8.88 -10.74 -5.64
N SER A 193 -10.04 -11.37 -5.41
CA SER A 193 -10.88 -11.91 -6.49
C SER A 193 -11.42 -10.81 -7.41
N GLU A 194 -11.86 -9.69 -6.84
CA GLU A 194 -12.39 -8.55 -7.59
C GLU A 194 -11.32 -7.98 -8.52
N ARG A 195 -10.10 -7.74 -8.01
CA ARG A 195 -8.96 -7.31 -8.82
C ARG A 195 -8.60 -8.34 -9.90
N ALA A 196 -8.57 -9.63 -9.57
CA ALA A 196 -8.28 -10.69 -10.52
C ALA A 196 -9.30 -10.75 -11.67
N ILE A 197 -10.58 -10.58 -11.37
CA ILE A 197 -11.64 -10.51 -12.39
C ILE A 197 -11.48 -9.24 -13.24
N GLY A 198 -11.15 -8.09 -12.62
CA GLY A 198 -10.87 -6.85 -13.35
C GLY A 198 -9.73 -7.00 -14.35
N MET A 199 -8.61 -7.62 -13.94
CA MET A 199 -7.50 -7.97 -14.83
C MET A 199 -7.95 -8.88 -15.98
N LYS A 200 -8.77 -9.91 -15.68
CA LYS A 200 -9.30 -10.82 -16.69
C LYS A 200 -10.22 -10.12 -17.71
N LEU A 201 -11.04 -9.16 -17.27
CA LEU A 201 -11.89 -8.35 -18.16
C LEU A 201 -11.06 -7.40 -19.04
N ALA A 202 -9.94 -6.90 -18.53
CA ALA A 202 -9.04 -6.00 -19.25
C ALA A 202 -8.20 -6.71 -20.33
N GLU A 203 -7.84 -7.98 -20.13
CA GLU A 203 -6.95 -8.73 -21.02
C GLU A 203 -7.45 -8.81 -22.48
N PRO A 204 -8.72 -9.14 -22.78
CA PRO A 204 -9.24 -9.11 -24.15
C PRO A 204 -9.22 -7.70 -24.78
N VAL A 205 -9.40 -6.64 -23.99
CA VAL A 205 -9.30 -5.25 -24.46
C VAL A 205 -7.86 -4.94 -24.87
N HIS A 206 -6.90 -5.35 -24.04
CA HIS A 206 -5.48 -5.22 -24.31
C HIS A 206 -5.08 -5.95 -25.60
N ALA A 207 -5.47 -7.21 -25.76
CA ALA A 207 -5.21 -8.00 -26.96
C ALA A 207 -5.80 -7.33 -28.21
N MET A 208 -7.07 -6.90 -28.15
CA MET A 208 -7.73 -6.22 -29.27
C MET A 208 -7.00 -4.94 -29.70
N PHE A 209 -6.51 -4.13 -28.77
CA PHE A 209 -5.75 -2.92 -29.12
C PHE A 209 -4.38 -3.25 -29.69
N LEU A 210 -3.69 -4.24 -29.12
CA LEU A 210 -2.39 -4.72 -29.61
C LEU A 210 -2.49 -5.20 -31.06
N ASP A 211 -3.46 -6.06 -31.36
CA ASP A 211 -3.68 -6.64 -32.70
C ASP A 211 -4.05 -5.59 -33.74
N ARG A 212 -4.82 -4.56 -33.33
CA ARG A 212 -5.25 -3.48 -34.21
C ARG A 212 -4.23 -2.34 -34.33
N TYR A 213 -3.05 -2.47 -33.74
CA TYR A 213 -2.02 -1.42 -33.69
C TYR A 213 -2.55 -0.08 -33.15
N LYS A 214 -3.50 -0.14 -32.22
CA LYS A 214 -4.17 1.01 -31.61
C LYS A 214 -3.67 1.25 -30.19
N SER A 215 -3.69 2.50 -29.76
CA SER A 215 -3.31 2.90 -28.39
C SER A 215 -4.38 3.76 -27.74
N PHE A 216 -4.98 3.23 -26.68
CA PHE A 216 -6.13 3.83 -26.03
C PHE A 216 -6.10 3.58 -24.53
N VAL A 217 -6.78 4.47 -23.82
CA VAL A 217 -7.13 4.35 -22.41
C VAL A 217 -8.62 4.08 -22.31
N VAL A 218 -8.99 3.08 -21.52
CA VAL A 218 -10.37 2.74 -21.18
C VAL A 218 -10.57 3.04 -19.71
N GLU A 219 -11.53 3.90 -19.40
CA GLU A 219 -11.94 4.21 -18.03
C GLU A 219 -13.33 3.64 -17.82
N VAL A 220 -13.53 2.78 -16.81
CA VAL A 220 -14.80 2.12 -16.54
C VAL A 220 -15.15 2.10 -15.05
N VAL A 221 -16.39 2.42 -14.73
CA VAL A 221 -16.96 2.27 -13.39
C VAL A 221 -18.09 1.25 -13.46
N TYR A 222 -17.92 0.12 -12.78
CA TYR A 222 -18.92 -0.95 -12.70
C TYR A 222 -19.98 -0.64 -11.63
N ASN A 223 -21.24 -0.75 -12.04
CA ASN A 223 -22.44 -0.57 -11.19
C ASN A 223 -22.88 -1.89 -10.53
N VAL A 224 -22.34 -3.03 -10.98
CA VAL A 224 -22.58 -4.38 -10.46
C VAL A 224 -21.28 -5.00 -9.95
N GLU A 225 -21.36 -6.03 -9.10
CA GLU A 225 -20.15 -6.77 -8.69
C GLU A 225 -19.42 -7.31 -9.92
N LEU A 226 -18.08 -7.19 -9.96
CA LEU A 226 -17.27 -7.65 -11.10
C LEU A 226 -17.51 -9.13 -11.44
N ALA A 227 -17.81 -9.97 -10.44
CA ALA A 227 -18.16 -11.37 -10.63
C ALA A 227 -19.44 -11.60 -11.46
N ASN A 228 -20.30 -10.59 -11.57
CA ASN A 228 -21.54 -10.64 -12.36
C ASN A 228 -21.37 -9.97 -13.74
N VAL A 229 -20.19 -9.43 -14.04
CA VAL A 229 -19.90 -8.84 -15.36
C VAL A 229 -19.61 -9.97 -16.34
N PRO A 230 -20.32 -10.05 -17.49
CA PRO A 230 -20.04 -11.07 -18.49
C PRO A 230 -18.60 -10.97 -19.03
N GLU A 231 -17.95 -12.10 -19.26
CA GLU A 231 -16.52 -12.18 -19.61
C GLU A 231 -16.13 -11.31 -20.82
N ASN A 232 -16.96 -11.29 -21.87
CA ASN A 232 -16.71 -10.50 -23.08
C ASN A 232 -17.38 -9.11 -23.06
N TYR A 233 -17.99 -8.71 -21.94
CA TYR A 233 -18.75 -7.46 -21.87
C TYR A 233 -17.87 -6.25 -22.18
N LEU A 234 -16.71 -6.13 -21.52
CA LEU A 234 -15.88 -4.94 -21.64
C LEU A 234 -15.32 -4.78 -23.05
N VAL A 235 -14.73 -5.84 -23.62
CA VAL A 235 -14.17 -5.81 -24.99
C VAL A 235 -15.23 -5.49 -26.05
N ASN A 236 -16.41 -6.11 -25.96
CA ASN A 236 -17.51 -5.83 -26.89
C ASN A 236 -18.02 -4.40 -26.75
N THR A 237 -18.06 -3.87 -25.53
CA THR A 237 -18.52 -2.49 -25.27
C THR A 237 -17.52 -1.48 -25.81
N VAL A 238 -16.22 -1.70 -25.57
CA VAL A 238 -15.14 -0.88 -26.09
C VAL A 238 -15.09 -0.91 -27.62
N ASP A 239 -15.26 -2.08 -28.25
CA ASP A 239 -15.30 -2.23 -29.70
C ASP A 239 -16.47 -1.45 -30.34
N ARG A 240 -17.67 -1.55 -29.73
CA ARG A 240 -18.83 -0.76 -30.15
C ARG A 240 -18.61 0.74 -29.98
N ALA A 241 -18.02 1.17 -28.86
CA ALA A 241 -17.73 2.57 -28.59
C ALA A 241 -16.74 3.14 -29.64
N LEU A 242 -15.71 2.39 -30.02
CA LEU A 242 -14.77 2.80 -31.07
C LEU A 242 -15.39 2.87 -32.47
N THR A 243 -16.44 2.08 -32.74
CA THR A 243 -17.14 2.10 -34.03
C THR A 243 -18.08 3.30 -34.15
N ARG A 244 -18.61 3.80 -33.02
CA ARG A 244 -19.47 4.98 -32.96
C ARG A 244 -18.62 6.25 -33.02
N ARG A 245 -18.44 6.82 -34.23
CA ARG A 245 -17.64 8.04 -34.49
C ARG A 245 -18.03 9.30 -33.67
N ILE A 246 -19.13 9.28 -32.93
CA ILE A 246 -19.73 10.45 -32.27
C ILE A 246 -19.56 10.42 -30.74
N SER A 247 -19.47 9.24 -30.11
CA SER A 247 -19.27 9.16 -28.65
C SER A 247 -18.38 7.98 -28.27
N TYR A 248 -17.22 8.32 -27.72
CA TYR A 248 -16.28 7.37 -27.10
C TYR A 248 -16.76 6.80 -25.75
N GLY A 249 -17.95 7.19 -25.28
CA GLY A 249 -18.50 6.80 -23.99
C GLY A 249 -19.64 5.79 -24.08
N TRP A 250 -19.91 5.13 -22.97
CA TRP A 250 -21.10 4.31 -22.75
C TRP A 250 -21.63 4.48 -21.32
N ASN A 251 -22.92 4.20 -21.15
CA ASN A 251 -23.59 4.16 -19.86
C ASN A 251 -24.76 3.18 -19.95
N ASP A 252 -24.71 2.11 -19.17
CA ASP A 252 -25.76 1.10 -19.07
C ASP A 252 -25.92 0.60 -17.62
N ASN A 253 -26.72 -0.44 -17.43
CA ASN A 253 -26.98 -1.02 -16.11
C ASN A 253 -25.77 -1.74 -15.49
N ILE A 254 -24.79 -2.16 -16.29
CA ILE A 254 -23.58 -2.86 -15.84
C ILE A 254 -22.48 -1.86 -15.51
N SER A 255 -22.26 -0.87 -16.37
CA SER A 255 -21.18 0.10 -16.18
C SER A 255 -21.39 1.40 -16.96
N ARG A 256 -20.58 2.39 -16.58
CA ARG A 256 -20.34 3.61 -17.35
C ARG A 256 -18.86 3.73 -17.65
N GLY A 257 -18.51 4.26 -18.81
CA GLY A 257 -17.10 4.44 -19.15
C GLY A 257 -16.84 5.21 -20.42
N VAL A 258 -15.56 5.37 -20.73
CA VAL A 258 -15.06 6.11 -21.90
C VAL A 258 -13.79 5.47 -22.45
N VAL A 259 -13.60 5.55 -23.77
CA VAL A 259 -12.42 5.09 -24.50
C VAL A 259 -11.74 6.28 -25.18
N ARG A 260 -10.54 6.65 -24.77
CA ARG A 260 -9.86 7.82 -25.34
C ARG A 260 -8.45 7.48 -25.82
N PRO A 261 -7.89 8.23 -26.79
CA PRO A 261 -6.49 8.04 -27.17
C PRO A 261 -5.56 8.22 -25.97
N VAL A 262 -4.42 7.53 -26.02
CA VAL A 262 -3.29 7.77 -25.11
C VAL A 262 -2.75 9.19 -25.30
N ASP A 263 -2.30 9.83 -24.21
CA ASP A 263 -1.62 11.12 -24.28
C ASP A 263 -0.17 10.96 -24.77
N TRP A 264 -0.03 10.81 -26.09
CA TRP A 264 1.27 10.69 -26.73
C TRP A 264 2.12 11.94 -26.64
N ASN A 265 1.50 13.11 -26.53
CA ASN A 265 2.24 14.36 -26.44
C ASN A 265 3.00 14.39 -25.11
N LEU A 266 2.30 14.16 -24.00
CA LEU A 266 2.90 14.08 -22.68
C LEU A 266 3.93 12.95 -22.60
N THR A 267 3.52 11.73 -22.98
CA THR A 267 4.39 10.54 -22.88
C THR A 267 5.70 10.72 -23.65
N ARG A 268 5.65 11.19 -24.91
CA ARG A 268 6.86 11.34 -25.73
C ARG A 268 7.73 12.50 -25.27
N ARG A 269 7.15 13.61 -24.81
CA ARG A 269 7.92 14.74 -24.26
C ARG A 269 8.76 14.32 -23.06
N VAL A 270 8.19 13.52 -22.16
CA VAL A 270 8.90 13.03 -20.96
C VAL A 270 9.92 11.95 -21.34
N LEU A 271 9.54 10.93 -22.12
CA LEU A 271 10.47 9.86 -22.51
C LEU A 271 11.63 10.33 -23.41
N ALA A 272 11.49 11.49 -24.08
CA ALA A 272 12.61 12.09 -24.81
C ALA A 272 13.74 12.61 -23.89
N LYS A 273 13.44 12.80 -22.59
CA LYS A 273 14.35 13.40 -21.61
C LYS A 273 14.68 12.44 -20.46
N ASP A 274 13.77 11.54 -20.16
CA ASP A 274 13.77 10.68 -18.98
C ASP A 274 13.35 9.24 -19.32
N TYR A 275 13.50 8.34 -18.36
CA TYR A 275 13.16 6.93 -18.43
C TYR A 275 12.24 6.58 -17.27
N VAL A 276 11.15 5.88 -17.55
CA VAL A 276 10.05 5.73 -16.59
C VAL A 276 9.83 4.25 -16.28
N TYR A 277 9.67 3.92 -15.00
CA TYR A 277 9.42 2.54 -14.58
C TYR A 277 8.18 1.97 -15.26
N TYR A 278 8.34 0.84 -15.94
CA TYR A 278 7.28 0.26 -16.74
C TYR A 278 6.16 -0.30 -15.84
N GLY A 279 4.93 0.16 -16.07
CA GLY A 279 3.77 -0.25 -15.28
C GLY A 279 3.61 0.47 -13.93
N GLY A 280 4.54 1.37 -13.59
CA GLY A 280 4.42 2.26 -12.43
C GLY A 280 3.32 3.31 -12.62
N SER A 281 2.96 3.98 -11.54
CA SER A 281 1.93 5.04 -11.53
C SER A 281 2.27 6.17 -12.50
N ARG A 282 3.55 6.56 -12.59
CA ARG A 282 4.02 7.59 -13.51
C ARG A 282 3.86 7.18 -14.97
N MET A 283 4.12 5.92 -15.32
CA MET A 283 3.86 5.45 -16.69
C MET A 283 2.37 5.52 -17.03
N ILE A 284 1.52 5.08 -16.10
CA ILE A 284 0.06 5.16 -16.25
C ILE A 284 -0.38 6.62 -16.40
N GLU A 285 0.14 7.52 -15.57
CA GLU A 285 -0.16 8.95 -15.64
C GLU A 285 0.23 9.56 -16.98
N LEU A 286 1.41 9.25 -17.51
CA LEU A 286 1.85 9.77 -18.80
C LEU A 286 0.95 9.28 -19.94
N LEU A 287 0.55 8.01 -19.90
CA LEU A 287 -0.30 7.41 -20.93
C LEU A 287 -1.76 7.87 -20.83
N ALA A 288 -2.27 8.00 -19.60
CA ALA A 288 -3.62 8.42 -19.30
C ALA A 288 -3.76 9.94 -19.16
N GLY A 289 -2.69 10.72 -19.08
CA GLY A 289 -2.74 12.15 -18.76
C GLY A 289 -3.12 12.47 -17.31
N ARG A 290 -3.42 11.45 -16.48
CA ARG A 290 -3.66 11.57 -15.03
C ARG A 290 -3.54 10.21 -14.36
N TYR A 291 -3.24 10.18 -13.06
CA TYR A 291 -3.31 9.00 -12.22
C TYR A 291 -4.39 9.19 -11.15
N GLU A 292 -5.38 8.31 -11.13
CA GLU A 292 -6.41 8.23 -10.10
C GLU A 292 -5.99 7.17 -9.07
N HIS A 293 -5.60 7.58 -7.86
CA HIS A 293 -5.15 6.68 -6.78
C HIS A 293 -6.21 5.66 -6.32
N ASP A 294 -7.44 5.88 -6.77
CA ASP A 294 -8.67 5.26 -6.30
C ASP A 294 -9.19 4.16 -7.23
N ALA A 295 -8.51 3.95 -8.35
CA ALA A 295 -8.85 2.99 -9.36
C ALA A 295 -7.83 1.85 -9.40
N ASP A 296 -8.30 0.68 -9.82
CA ASP A 296 -7.42 -0.39 -10.23
C ASP A 296 -6.98 -0.18 -11.69
N TYR A 297 -5.79 -0.65 -12.02
CA TYR A 297 -5.17 -0.48 -13.32
C TYR A 297 -4.68 -1.80 -13.89
N SER A 298 -4.79 -1.91 -15.21
CA SER A 298 -4.11 -2.90 -16.02
C SER A 298 -3.49 -2.19 -17.22
N MET A 299 -2.23 -2.50 -17.50
CA MET A 299 -1.49 -1.89 -18.58
C MET A 299 -0.78 -2.96 -19.39
N THR A 300 -0.83 -2.82 -20.71
CA THR A 300 0.11 -3.47 -21.62
C THR A 300 0.64 -2.48 -22.63
N ALA A 301 1.84 -2.70 -23.13
CA ALA A 301 2.46 -1.85 -24.12
C ALA A 301 3.51 -2.61 -24.94
N LYS A 302 3.75 -2.13 -26.17
CA LYS A 302 4.99 -2.41 -26.90
C LYS A 302 5.96 -1.28 -26.59
N TRP A 303 7.10 -1.60 -26.03
CA TRP A 303 8.04 -0.63 -25.49
C TRP A 303 9.47 -1.13 -25.64
N ARG A 304 10.43 -0.22 -25.49
CA ARG A 304 11.86 -0.51 -25.48
C ARG A 304 12.40 -0.38 -24.06
N PRO A 305 12.91 -1.47 -23.47
CA PRO A 305 13.64 -1.43 -22.22
C PRO A 305 14.91 -0.61 -22.30
N ARG A 306 15.27 0.07 -21.21
CA ARG A 306 16.57 0.71 -21.05
C ARG A 306 17.66 -0.36 -20.80
N THR A 307 18.85 -0.17 -21.36
CA THR A 307 19.89 -1.21 -21.41
C THR A 307 20.45 -1.61 -20.04
N ASP A 308 20.70 -0.62 -19.16
CA ASP A 308 21.23 -0.78 -17.80
C ASP A 308 20.13 -1.06 -16.76
N ARG A 309 18.88 -0.66 -17.02
CA ARG A 309 17.72 -0.88 -16.16
C ARG A 309 16.49 -1.33 -16.97
N PRO A 310 16.40 -2.62 -17.30
CA PRO A 310 15.39 -3.13 -18.22
C PRO A 310 13.95 -3.02 -17.73
N GLU A 311 13.74 -2.71 -16.45
CA GLU A 311 12.43 -2.42 -15.88
C GLU A 311 11.95 -0.97 -16.17
N TYR A 312 12.81 -0.11 -16.73
CA TYR A 312 12.46 1.25 -17.14
C TYR A 312 12.32 1.35 -18.65
N ALA A 313 11.25 2.00 -19.10
CA ALA A 313 11.00 2.26 -20.50
C ALA A 313 11.83 3.46 -21.00
N ASP A 314 12.57 3.21 -22.07
CA ASP A 314 13.25 4.23 -22.88
C ASP A 314 12.34 4.74 -24.00
N ALA A 315 11.45 3.90 -24.52
CA ALA A 315 10.43 4.30 -25.48
C ALA A 315 9.17 3.46 -25.34
N VAL A 316 8.01 4.03 -25.68
CA VAL A 316 6.73 3.32 -25.80
C VAL A 316 6.17 3.55 -27.19
N TYR A 317 5.88 2.46 -27.91
CA TYR A 317 5.41 2.48 -29.31
C TYR A 317 3.90 2.26 -29.41
N GLN A 318 3.36 1.51 -28.46
CA GLN A 318 1.94 1.18 -28.37
C GLN A 318 1.57 0.98 -26.91
N ALA A 319 0.39 1.41 -26.50
CA ALA A 319 -0.07 1.24 -25.13
C ALA A 319 -1.58 1.05 -25.04
N SER A 320 -1.99 0.16 -24.13
CA SER A 320 -3.37 -0.04 -23.72
C SER A 320 -3.43 0.04 -22.21
N VAL A 321 -4.22 0.99 -21.71
CA VAL A 321 -4.46 1.18 -20.27
C VAL A 321 -5.94 0.95 -20.01
N VAL A 322 -6.26 0.11 -19.04
CA VAL A 322 -7.62 -0.08 -18.53
C VAL A 322 -7.63 0.35 -17.08
N VAL A 323 -8.46 1.33 -16.77
CA VAL A 323 -8.68 1.91 -15.45
C VAL A 323 -10.08 1.50 -15.00
N TRP A 324 -10.23 0.88 -13.83
CA TRP A 324 -11.55 0.51 -13.34
C TRP A 324 -11.81 0.77 -11.86
N GLY A 325 -13.08 1.00 -11.56
CA GLY A 325 -13.63 1.05 -10.20
C GLY A 325 -14.94 0.28 -10.10
N CYS A 326 -15.37 -0.01 -8.87
CA CYS A 326 -16.61 -0.72 -8.56
C CYS A 326 -17.39 0.02 -7.48
N VAL A 327 -18.65 0.36 -7.78
CA VAL A 327 -19.55 1.08 -6.85
C VAL A 327 -20.76 0.24 -6.44
N ALA A 328 -20.71 -1.08 -6.63
CA ALA A 328 -21.79 -1.99 -6.28
C ALA A 328 -22.03 -2.04 -4.75
N ALA A 329 -23.28 -1.88 -4.32
CA ALA A 329 -23.64 -1.85 -2.90
C ALA A 329 -23.26 -3.14 -2.14
N GLU A 330 -23.38 -4.31 -2.79
CA GLU A 330 -23.00 -5.59 -2.20
C GLU A 330 -21.48 -5.70 -1.96
N ALA A 331 -20.66 -5.13 -2.85
CA ALA A 331 -19.21 -5.04 -2.66
C ALA A 331 -18.87 -4.25 -1.39
N THR A 332 -19.58 -3.14 -1.15
CA THR A 332 -19.43 -2.33 0.05
C THR A 332 -19.80 -3.13 1.31
N LYS A 333 -20.95 -3.82 1.33
CA LYS A 333 -21.38 -4.66 2.47
C LYS A 333 -20.36 -5.77 2.80
N ARG A 334 -19.83 -6.46 1.79
CA ARG A 334 -18.82 -7.52 2.00
C ARG A 334 -17.52 -6.98 2.62
N ARG A 335 -17.11 -5.76 2.27
CA ARG A 335 -15.94 -5.08 2.87
C ARG A 335 -16.19 -4.74 4.35
N ALA A 336 -17.39 -4.29 4.73
CA ALA A 336 -17.73 -4.05 6.14
C ALA A 336 -17.79 -5.33 6.97
N ALA A 337 -18.36 -6.41 6.44
CA ALA A 337 -18.39 -7.72 7.11
C ALA A 337 -16.97 -8.25 7.40
N HIS A 338 -16.02 -8.00 6.48
CA HIS A 338 -14.61 -8.32 6.69
C HIS A 338 -14.03 -7.56 7.90
N PHE A 339 -14.27 -6.25 7.99
CA PHE A 339 -13.81 -5.44 9.12
C PHE A 339 -14.36 -5.96 10.45
N ARG A 340 -15.66 -6.27 10.53
CA ARG A 340 -16.29 -6.84 11.73
C ARG A 340 -15.64 -8.17 12.15
N ARG A 341 -15.29 -9.03 11.18
CA ARG A 341 -14.59 -10.30 11.45
C ARG A 341 -13.17 -10.09 11.96
N VAL A 342 -12.44 -9.13 11.40
CA VAL A 342 -11.09 -8.76 11.90
C VAL A 342 -11.18 -8.27 13.34
N LEU A 343 -12.18 -7.45 13.66
CA LEU A 343 -12.43 -6.99 15.03
C LEU A 343 -12.71 -8.15 15.99
N ALA A 344 -13.61 -9.07 15.65
CA ALA A 344 -13.92 -10.22 16.51
C ALA A 344 -12.68 -11.11 16.76
N ASN A 345 -11.87 -11.34 15.73
CA ASN A 345 -10.66 -12.15 15.86
C ASN A 345 -9.60 -11.48 16.73
N ALA A 346 -9.40 -10.16 16.59
CA ALA A 346 -8.47 -9.38 17.40
C ALA A 346 -8.97 -9.25 18.86
N GLU A 347 -10.26 -9.04 19.05
CA GLU A 347 -10.89 -8.95 20.38
C GLU A 347 -10.67 -10.20 21.20
N GLY A 348 -10.70 -11.36 20.55
CA GLY A 348 -10.44 -12.63 21.19
C GLY A 348 -9.04 -12.74 21.81
N GLN A 349 -8.07 -11.89 21.47
CA GLN A 349 -6.71 -11.89 22.05
C GLN A 349 -6.54 -10.93 23.23
N LEU A 350 -7.55 -10.10 23.48
CA LEU A 350 -7.49 -9.07 24.50
C LEU A 350 -7.98 -9.61 25.86
N PRO A 351 -7.40 -9.14 26.96
CA PRO A 351 -7.83 -9.51 28.31
C PRO A 351 -9.15 -8.82 28.71
N SER A 352 -9.82 -9.40 29.71
CA SER A 352 -11.12 -8.94 30.23
C SER A 352 -11.02 -7.97 31.41
N ASP A 353 -9.85 -7.85 32.04
CA ASP A 353 -9.65 -7.11 33.29
C ASP A 353 -9.14 -5.69 33.08
N ILE A 354 -8.40 -5.40 32.01
CA ILE A 354 -7.85 -4.08 31.68
C ILE A 354 -8.46 -3.50 30.39
N PRO A 355 -8.55 -2.16 30.25
CA PRO A 355 -9.04 -1.54 29.01
C PRO A 355 -8.13 -1.88 27.83
N SER A 356 -8.73 -2.00 26.64
CA SER A 356 -7.99 -2.46 25.46
C SER A 356 -8.25 -1.62 24.22
N ALA A 357 -7.25 -1.59 23.33
CA ALA A 357 -7.33 -0.98 22.01
C ALA A 357 -6.86 -1.96 20.92
N ILE A 358 -7.43 -1.85 19.73
CA ILE A 358 -6.96 -2.58 18.55
C ILE A 358 -6.42 -1.56 17.55
N HIS A 359 -5.23 -1.78 17.03
CA HIS A 359 -4.69 -1.08 15.86
C HIS A 359 -4.87 -1.93 14.62
N ILE A 360 -5.45 -1.34 13.58
CA ILE A 360 -5.67 -1.99 12.29
C ILE A 360 -4.96 -1.19 11.22
N GLY A 361 -3.90 -1.76 10.64
CA GLY A 361 -3.22 -1.18 9.50
C GLY A 361 -3.93 -1.55 8.21
N ILE A 362 -4.46 -0.59 7.48
CA ILE A 362 -5.22 -0.77 6.24
C ILE A 362 -4.41 -0.21 5.09
N GLU A 363 -4.14 -1.03 4.08
CA GLU A 363 -3.59 -0.50 2.83
C GLU A 363 -4.76 -0.05 1.96
N SER A 364 -4.83 1.25 1.68
CA SER A 364 -5.89 1.85 0.86
C SER A 364 -5.37 2.13 -0.53
N TYR A 365 -6.14 1.72 -1.53
CA TYR A 365 -5.92 1.99 -2.95
C TYR A 365 -7.23 2.43 -3.63
N SER A 366 -8.26 2.79 -2.84
CA SER A 366 -9.65 2.50 -3.24
C SER A 366 -10.53 3.71 -3.51
N GLY A 367 -10.15 4.95 -3.27
CA GLY A 367 -11.15 6.01 -3.26
C GLY A 367 -11.07 6.92 -2.08
N ASN A 368 -10.97 8.23 -2.30
CA ASN A 368 -11.52 9.19 -1.33
C ASN A 368 -13.01 8.87 -1.06
N PHE A 369 -13.79 8.53 -2.10
CA PHE A 369 -15.22 8.24 -1.94
C PHE A 369 -15.49 6.86 -1.36
N VAL A 370 -14.87 5.81 -1.91
CA VAL A 370 -15.08 4.43 -1.45
C VAL A 370 -14.55 4.23 -0.03
N ASP A 371 -13.38 4.79 0.27
CA ASP A 371 -12.86 4.68 1.62
C ASP A 371 -13.68 5.55 2.61
N TYR A 372 -14.38 6.61 2.16
CA TYR A 372 -15.30 7.39 3.00
C TYR A 372 -16.54 6.57 3.38
N TYR A 373 -17.15 5.85 2.43
CA TYR A 373 -18.23 4.92 2.74
C TYR A 373 -17.75 3.77 3.63
N ARG A 374 -16.56 3.25 3.38
CA ARG A 374 -15.91 2.26 4.25
C ARG A 374 -15.71 2.82 5.66
N HIS A 375 -15.29 4.08 5.81
CA HIS A 375 -15.15 4.76 7.09
C HIS A 375 -16.49 4.82 7.83
N ILE A 376 -17.56 5.26 7.17
CA ILE A 376 -18.91 5.32 7.76
C ILE A 376 -19.35 3.94 8.24
N GLN A 377 -19.18 2.92 7.41
CA GLN A 377 -19.56 1.55 7.75
C GLN A 377 -18.71 0.99 8.89
N ASN A 378 -17.39 1.13 8.85
CA ASN A 378 -16.49 0.70 9.92
C ASN A 378 -16.84 1.39 11.25
N ARG A 379 -17.19 2.67 11.22
CA ARG A 379 -17.65 3.42 12.39
C ARG A 379 -18.96 2.85 12.93
N SER A 380 -19.92 2.51 12.07
CA SER A 380 -21.18 1.88 12.46
C SER A 380 -20.93 0.49 13.08
N GLU A 381 -20.09 -0.32 12.42
CA GLU A 381 -19.70 -1.65 12.89
C GLU A 381 -19.04 -1.57 14.26
N ALA A 382 -18.01 -0.74 14.44
CA ALA A 382 -17.34 -0.56 15.73
C ALA A 382 -18.28 -0.06 16.83
N ARG A 383 -19.18 0.89 16.52
CA ARG A 383 -20.14 1.43 17.49
C ARG A 383 -21.17 0.38 17.93
N SER A 384 -21.58 -0.50 17.01
CA SER A 384 -22.53 -1.58 17.28
C SER A 384 -21.86 -2.85 17.85
N PHE A 385 -20.53 -2.95 17.76
CA PHE A 385 -19.78 -4.09 18.25
C PHE A 385 -19.86 -4.17 19.78
N GLN A 386 -20.18 -5.37 20.27
CA GLN A 386 -20.29 -5.69 21.68
C GLN A 386 -19.17 -6.68 22.03
N PRO A 387 -18.08 -6.21 22.65
CA PRO A 387 -17.01 -7.10 23.12
C PRO A 387 -17.56 -8.11 24.12
N THR A 388 -17.20 -9.38 23.96
CA THR A 388 -17.68 -10.47 24.82
C THR A 388 -16.59 -11.03 25.73
N ALA A 389 -15.33 -10.88 25.34
CA ALA A 389 -14.17 -11.46 26.02
C ALA A 389 -13.22 -10.41 26.60
N SER A 390 -13.42 -9.13 26.29
CA SER A 390 -12.47 -8.07 26.64
C SER A 390 -13.13 -6.77 27.09
N ARG A 391 -12.33 -5.85 27.63
CA ARG A 391 -12.73 -4.44 27.81
C ARG A 391 -12.25 -3.57 26.65
N LEU A 392 -12.47 -4.02 25.41
CA LEU A 392 -12.18 -3.23 24.21
C LEU A 392 -12.95 -1.89 24.22
N ARG A 393 -12.22 -0.79 24.04
CA ARG A 393 -12.75 0.58 24.04
C ARG A 393 -12.53 1.31 22.71
N TRP A 394 -11.38 1.09 22.08
CA TRP A 394 -11.00 1.84 20.88
C TRP A 394 -10.46 0.90 19.80
N VAL A 395 -10.78 1.24 18.56
CA VAL A 395 -10.13 0.68 17.37
C VAL A 395 -9.52 1.85 16.63
N TYR A 396 -8.24 1.80 16.35
CA TYR A 396 -7.55 2.76 15.51
C TYR A 396 -7.32 2.13 14.15
N ALA A 397 -7.88 2.71 13.10
CA ALA A 397 -7.56 2.32 11.73
C ALA A 397 -6.54 3.28 11.16
N ASN A 398 -5.33 2.80 10.91
CA ASN A 398 -4.27 3.52 10.22
C ASN A 398 -4.32 3.14 8.75
N HIS A 399 -4.81 4.06 7.92
CA HIS A 399 -4.82 3.91 6.48
C HIS A 399 -3.48 4.36 5.93
N PHE A 400 -2.86 3.51 5.14
CA PHE A 400 -1.62 3.77 4.42
C PHE A 400 -1.90 3.72 2.94
N VAL A 401 -1.58 4.81 2.24
CA VAL A 401 -1.52 4.87 0.78
C VAL A 401 -0.05 5.05 0.43
N PRO A 402 0.72 3.95 0.33
CA PRO A 402 2.04 4.03 -0.26
C PRO A 402 1.85 4.37 -1.74
N GLU A 403 2.48 5.45 -2.19
CA GLU A 403 2.37 5.95 -3.55
C GLU A 403 3.75 5.89 -4.24
N ASP A 404 3.77 5.28 -5.41
CA ASP A 404 4.78 5.59 -6.42
C ASP A 404 4.38 6.99 -6.88
N THR A 405 5.06 7.99 -6.32
CA THR A 405 4.64 9.38 -6.43
C THR A 405 4.79 9.85 -7.88
N THR A 406 3.75 10.51 -8.38
CA THR A 406 3.84 11.22 -9.66
C THR A 406 4.32 12.65 -9.48
N ARG A 407 4.77 13.04 -8.28
CA ARG A 407 5.24 14.40 -7.97
C ARG A 407 6.72 14.54 -8.24
N GLN A 408 7.10 15.73 -8.69
CA GLN A 408 8.49 16.09 -8.89
C GLN A 408 9.29 16.03 -7.57
N ASP A 409 10.52 15.54 -7.64
CA ASP A 409 11.50 15.47 -6.54
C ASP A 409 11.09 14.58 -5.35
N GLU A 410 10.03 13.78 -5.50
CA GLU A 410 9.66 12.73 -4.55
C GLU A 410 9.98 11.36 -5.16
N THR A 411 10.58 10.44 -4.40
CA THR A 411 10.85 9.06 -4.86
C THR A 411 9.89 8.04 -4.25
N TRP A 412 9.20 8.46 -3.19
CA TRP A 412 8.08 7.76 -2.58
C TRP A 412 7.23 8.81 -1.88
N ALA A 413 5.93 8.58 -1.82
CA ALA A 413 5.05 9.27 -0.92
C ALA A 413 4.28 8.24 -0.08
N LEU A 414 3.96 8.60 1.14
CA LEU A 414 3.09 7.82 1.99
C LEU A 414 2.05 8.76 2.57
N THR A 415 0.82 8.64 2.11
CA THR A 415 -0.29 9.29 2.79
C THR A 415 -0.74 8.38 3.93
N GLU A 416 -0.71 8.90 5.15
CA GLU A 416 -1.23 8.21 6.33
C GLU A 416 -2.43 8.97 6.89
N THR A 417 -3.51 8.25 7.18
CA THR A 417 -4.63 8.79 7.96
C THR A 417 -4.98 7.83 9.10
N MET A 418 -4.99 8.35 10.32
CA MET A 418 -5.47 7.62 11.48
C MET A 418 -6.91 8.00 11.80
N VAL A 419 -7.77 6.97 11.87
CA VAL A 419 -9.18 7.12 12.21
C VAL A 419 -9.48 6.38 13.53
N PRO A 420 -9.92 7.10 14.58
CA PRO A 420 -10.35 6.48 15.82
C PRO A 420 -11.83 6.08 15.76
N TYR A 421 -12.11 4.80 16.00
CA TYR A 421 -13.46 4.27 16.21
C TYR A 421 -13.68 3.92 17.67
N ARG A 422 -14.73 4.50 18.26
CA ARG A 422 -15.17 4.14 19.62
C ARG A 422 -16.00 2.86 19.57
N VAL A 423 -15.70 1.92 20.46
CA VAL A 423 -16.42 0.66 20.57
C VAL A 423 -17.56 0.79 21.59
N GLY A 424 -18.80 0.55 21.15
CA GLY A 424 -19.97 0.70 22.01
C GLY A 424 -20.15 2.10 22.61
N LYS A 425 -20.75 2.17 23.80
CA LYS A 425 -20.99 3.41 24.56
C LYS A 425 -20.17 3.39 25.86
N HIS A 426 -19.18 4.26 25.99
CA HIS A 426 -18.42 4.47 27.24
C HIS A 426 -17.83 5.89 27.30
N GLY A 427 -17.40 6.31 28.50
CA GLY A 427 -16.75 7.60 28.78
C GLY A 427 -15.22 7.62 28.66
N THR A 428 -14.56 6.46 28.50
CA THR A 428 -13.10 6.36 28.38
C THR A 428 -12.56 7.18 27.21
N LYS A 429 -11.62 8.11 27.48
CA LYS A 429 -10.93 8.89 26.45
C LYS A 429 -10.03 8.00 25.59
N SER A 430 -9.69 8.45 24.38
CA SER A 430 -8.69 7.79 23.54
C SER A 430 -7.32 7.88 24.22
N PRO A 431 -6.60 6.76 24.43
CA PRO A 431 -5.27 6.77 25.08
C PRO A 431 -4.17 7.45 24.27
N ILE A 432 -4.31 7.54 22.94
CA ILE A 432 -3.33 8.13 22.01
C ILE A 432 -4.07 8.85 20.85
N PRO A 433 -4.70 10.01 21.10
CA PRO A 433 -5.47 10.72 20.08
C PRO A 433 -4.55 11.30 18.99
N GLY A 434 -4.97 11.24 17.73
CA GLY A 434 -4.27 11.89 16.61
C GLY A 434 -2.91 11.31 16.21
N HIS A 435 -2.50 10.19 16.81
CA HIS A 435 -1.21 9.56 16.48
C HIS A 435 -1.14 9.14 15.01
N MET A 436 0.03 9.36 14.41
CA MET A 436 0.45 8.72 13.16
C MET A 436 1.49 7.66 13.48
N LEU A 437 1.64 6.65 12.63
CA LEU A 437 2.61 5.58 12.78
C LEU A 437 3.89 5.86 12.01
N VAL A 438 3.78 6.47 10.83
CA VAL A 438 4.89 6.80 9.93
C VAL A 438 5.04 8.30 9.76
N SER A 439 3.95 9.00 9.44
CA SER A 439 3.97 10.45 9.16
C SER A 439 4.28 11.28 10.43
N PRO A 440 4.85 12.49 10.29
CA PRO A 440 5.00 13.42 11.42
C PRO A 440 3.66 13.71 12.11
N GLU A 441 3.68 13.93 13.43
CA GLU A 441 2.48 14.34 14.17
C GLU A 441 2.14 15.80 13.84
N GLY A 442 0.86 16.13 13.67
CA GLY A 442 0.40 17.49 13.37
C GLY A 442 0.06 17.77 11.90
N ASP A 443 0.49 16.91 10.96
CA ASP A 443 0.01 16.91 9.56
C ASP A 443 -1.35 16.19 9.43
N THR A 444 -2.25 16.44 10.38
CA THR A 444 -3.58 15.85 10.38
C THR A 444 -4.54 16.76 9.61
N ASP A 445 -4.90 16.39 8.40
CA ASP A 445 -6.26 16.63 7.96
C ASP A 445 -7.02 15.30 8.10
N PRO A 446 -7.94 15.16 9.09
CA PRO A 446 -8.80 13.99 9.20
C PRO A 446 -9.60 13.72 7.93
N TRP A 447 -9.67 14.72 7.03
CA TRP A 447 -10.34 14.75 5.75
C TRP A 447 -9.39 14.81 4.55
N SER A 448 -8.05 14.68 4.70
CA SER A 448 -7.13 14.67 3.54
C SER A 448 -7.47 13.53 2.57
N HIS A 449 -7.90 12.39 3.10
CA HIS A 449 -8.47 11.28 2.33
C HIS A 449 -9.97 11.44 2.01
N TRP A 450 -10.68 12.39 2.60
CA TRP A 450 -12.14 12.53 2.48
C TRP A 450 -12.54 13.90 1.97
N SER A 451 -12.34 14.19 0.68
CA SER A 451 -13.07 15.29 0.06
C SER A 451 -14.58 14.98 0.13
N ARG A 452 -15.36 15.80 0.86
CA ARG A 452 -16.83 15.71 0.87
C ARG A 452 -17.33 15.78 -0.58
N PRO A 453 -18.40 15.05 -0.96
CA PRO A 453 -19.06 15.31 -2.22
C PRO A 453 -19.45 16.79 -2.24
N SER A 454 -18.96 17.55 -3.21
CA SER A 454 -19.58 18.81 -3.60
C SER A 454 -21.01 18.49 -3.99
N GLY A 455 -21.95 19.01 -3.20
CA GLY A 455 -23.39 18.85 -3.44
C GLY A 455 -23.85 19.47 -4.74
#